data_AF-A0A1I1B554-F1
#
_entry.id   AF-A0A1I1B554-F1
#
_cell.length_a   1.000
_cell.length_b   1.000
_cell.length_c   1.000
_cell.angle_alpha   90.00
_cell.angle_beta   90.00
_cell.angle_gamma   90.00
#
_symmetry.space_group_name_H-M   'P 1'
#
loop_
_entity.id
_entity.type
_entity.pdbx_description
1 polymer ?
#
loop_
_entity_poly.entity_id
_entity_poly.type
_entity_poly.pdbx_seq_one_letter_code
_entity_poly.pdbx_strand_id
1 'polypeptide(L)'
;MKHPYPPYSAIELALNEVILAARLKGVSFKNTELITTSEEWDRELVVLFFYQNDTDVQWNQENGINEWLQRKFVHELNATKVRYGFSEFPEITFMFDSEENVKLNFQGDYFFRLR
;
A
#
# COMPACT_ATOMS: atom_id res chain seq x y z
N MET A 1 -26.05 10.38 -2.19
CA MET A 1 -25.32 9.83 -3.35
C MET A 1 -24.36 8.78 -2.84
N LYS A 2 -24.13 7.67 -3.56
CA LYS A 2 -23.01 6.79 -3.22
C LYS A 2 -21.72 7.53 -3.57
N HIS A 3 -20.74 7.51 -2.67
CA HIS A 3 -19.42 8.07 -2.94
C HIS A 3 -18.82 7.31 -4.15
N PRO A 4 -18.28 7.99 -5.17
CA PRO A 4 -17.82 7.32 -6.40
C PRO A 4 -16.56 6.48 -6.18
N TYR A 5 -15.82 6.73 -5.10
CA TYR A 5 -14.58 6.06 -4.70
C TYR A 5 -14.82 4.83 -3.80
N PRO A 6 -13.87 3.88 -3.76
CA PRO A 6 -13.96 2.74 -2.86
C PRO A 6 -14.06 3.20 -1.40
N PRO A 7 -14.93 2.58 -0.58
CA PRO A 7 -14.89 2.78 0.87
C PRO A 7 -13.58 2.18 1.43
N TYR A 8 -13.14 2.68 2.58
CA TYR A 8 -11.91 2.21 3.24
C TYR A 8 -11.87 0.69 3.42
N SER A 9 -12.99 0.05 3.77
CA SER A 9 -13.11 -1.41 3.89
C SER A 9 -12.85 -2.20 2.59
N ALA A 10 -13.04 -1.57 1.42
CA ALA A 10 -12.68 -2.16 0.13
C ALA A 10 -11.16 -2.11 -0.11
N ILE A 11 -10.54 -0.99 0.30
CA ILE A 11 -9.10 -0.75 0.21
C ILE A 11 -8.35 -1.73 1.14
N GLU A 12 -8.81 -1.86 2.38
CA GLU A 12 -8.25 -2.83 3.35
C GLU A 12 -8.40 -4.27 2.87
N LEU A 13 -9.55 -4.63 2.30
CA LEU A 13 -9.76 -5.97 1.75
C LEU A 13 -8.74 -6.26 0.63
N ALA A 14 -8.55 -5.31 -0.29
CA ALA A 14 -7.57 -5.45 -1.37
C ALA A 14 -6.14 -5.60 -0.84
N LEU A 15 -5.75 -4.79 0.15
CA LEU A 15 -4.42 -4.88 0.77
C LEU A 15 -4.21 -6.25 1.44
N ASN A 16 -5.21 -6.76 2.17
CA ASN A 16 -5.12 -8.08 2.81
C ASN A 16 -4.88 -9.21 1.81
N GLU A 17 -5.59 -9.20 0.68
CA GLU A 17 -5.38 -10.19 -0.39
C GLU A 17 -3.98 -10.10 -1.00
N VAL A 18 -3.44 -8.88 -1.16
CA VAL A 18 -2.07 -8.66 -1.62
C VAL A 18 -1.05 -9.22 -0.62
N ILE A 19 -1.22 -8.94 0.67
CA ILE A 19 -0.32 -9.41 1.74
C ILE A 19 -0.32 -10.95 1.80
N LEU A 20 -1.50 -11.58 1.72
CA LEU A 20 -1.60 -13.04 1.68
C LEU A 20 -0.89 -13.61 0.45
N ALA A 21 -1.11 -13.05 -0.73
CA ALA A 21 -0.45 -13.48 -1.96
C ALA A 21 1.08 -13.28 -1.92
N ALA A 22 1.54 -12.16 -1.33
CA ALA A 22 2.96 -11.86 -1.15
C ALA A 22 3.63 -12.90 -0.24
N ARG A 23 2.97 -13.23 0.88
CA ARG A 23 3.44 -14.26 1.81
C ARG A 23 3.57 -15.63 1.15
N LEU A 24 2.62 -16.01 0.30
CA LEU A 24 2.68 -17.26 -0.46
C LEU A 24 3.85 -17.29 -1.47
N LYS A 25 4.32 -16.12 -1.92
CA LYS A 25 5.51 -15.96 -2.76
C LYS A 25 6.81 -15.85 -1.97
N GLY A 26 6.78 -15.96 -0.64
CA GLY A 26 7.96 -15.80 0.21
C GLY A 26 8.38 -14.35 0.42
N VAL A 27 7.52 -13.37 0.10
CA VAL A 27 7.76 -11.95 0.36
C VAL A 27 7.17 -11.60 1.73
N SER A 28 7.98 -11.01 2.60
CA SER A 28 7.55 -10.58 3.93
C SER A 28 7.75 -9.09 4.13
N PHE A 29 6.78 -8.45 4.76
CA PHE A 29 6.85 -7.05 5.16
C PHE A 29 6.99 -6.93 6.67
N LYS A 30 7.71 -5.92 7.13
CA LYS A 30 7.71 -5.46 8.51
C LYS A 30 6.36 -4.83 8.86
N ASN A 31 5.86 -3.97 7.97
CA ASN A 31 4.55 -3.34 8.10
C ASN A 31 3.97 -3.02 6.72
N THR A 32 2.67 -2.74 6.69
CA THR A 32 1.99 -2.13 5.54
C THR A 32 1.06 -1.05 6.03
N GLU A 33 0.99 0.08 5.34
CA GLU A 33 0.12 1.20 5.74
C GLU A 33 -0.68 1.72 4.55
N LEU A 34 -1.90 2.15 4.86
CA LEU A 34 -2.76 2.90 3.95
C LEU A 34 -2.84 4.33 4.49
N ILE A 35 -2.38 5.28 3.68
CA ILE A 35 -2.46 6.70 4.02
C ILE A 35 -3.48 7.33 3.09
N THR A 36 -4.51 7.91 3.69
CA THR A 36 -5.56 8.66 3.03
C THR A 36 -5.76 9.93 3.82
N THR A 37 -6.10 11.05 3.18
CA THR A 37 -6.55 12.22 3.91
C THR A 37 -8.07 12.20 4.06
N SER A 38 -8.59 12.97 5.02
CA SER A 38 -10.03 13.11 5.25
C SER A 38 -10.68 14.19 4.39
N GLU A 39 -9.92 14.81 3.50
CA GLU A 39 -10.36 15.96 2.71
C GLU A 39 -11.18 15.51 1.50
N GLU A 40 -12.37 16.09 1.28
CA GLU A 40 -13.26 15.69 0.18
C GLU A 40 -12.66 15.92 -1.22
N TRP A 41 -11.71 16.86 -1.33
CA TRP A 41 -11.00 17.16 -2.57
C TRP A 41 -9.79 16.27 -2.82
N ASP A 42 -9.31 15.60 -1.78
CA ASP A 42 -8.13 14.75 -1.87
C ASP A 42 -8.54 13.30 -2.15
N ARG A 43 -7.95 12.79 -3.21
CA ARG A 43 -8.26 11.48 -3.79
C ARG A 43 -7.03 10.59 -3.78
N GLU A 44 -5.97 11.04 -3.12
CA GLU A 44 -4.73 10.29 -3.04
C GLU A 44 -4.87 9.15 -2.03
N LEU A 45 -4.46 7.97 -2.46
CA LEU A 45 -4.26 6.80 -1.64
C LEU A 45 -2.78 6.42 -1.74
N VAL A 46 -2.07 6.52 -0.62
CA VAL A 46 -0.72 5.96 -0.55
C VAL A 46 -0.79 4.57 0.05
N VAL A 47 -0.21 3.60 -0.64
CA VAL A 47 -0.01 2.23 -0.15
C VAL A 47 1.47 2.05 0.13
N LEU A 48 1.83 1.94 1.40
CA LEU A 48 3.20 1.72 1.86
C LEU A 48 3.44 0.25 2.15
N PHE A 49 4.43 -0.34 1.47
CA PHE A 49 4.99 -1.65 1.81
C PHE A 49 6.34 -1.44 2.50
N PHE A 50 6.40 -1.75 3.79
CA PHE A 50 7.57 -1.50 4.62
C PHE A 50 8.34 -2.80 4.86
N TYR A 51 9.55 -2.91 4.31
CA TYR A 51 10.43 -4.06 4.42
C TYR A 51 11.27 -4.02 5.70
N GLN A 52 11.89 -5.14 6.03
CA GLN A 52 12.77 -5.23 7.22
C GLN A 52 14.12 -4.54 6.99
N ASN A 53 14.65 -4.59 5.76
CA ASN A 53 16.00 -4.15 5.40
C ASN A 53 16.04 -3.63 3.94
N ASP A 54 17.06 -2.85 3.60
CA ASP A 54 17.18 -2.21 2.28
C ASP A 54 17.53 -3.21 1.18
N THR A 55 18.19 -4.31 1.55
CA THR A 55 18.49 -5.40 0.62
C THR A 55 17.20 -6.02 0.07
N ASP A 56 16.19 -6.23 0.93
CA ASP A 56 14.89 -6.72 0.51
C ASP A 56 14.17 -5.71 -0.42
N VAL A 57 14.28 -4.41 -0.16
CA VAL A 57 13.70 -3.37 -1.03
C VAL A 57 14.29 -3.45 -2.43
N GLN A 58 15.63 -3.46 -2.52
CA GLN A 58 16.36 -3.48 -3.79
C GLN A 58 16.11 -4.78 -4.54
N TRP A 59 16.25 -5.93 -3.87
CA TRP A 59 16.03 -7.22 -4.48
C TRP A 59 14.61 -7.37 -5.04
N ASN A 60 13.59 -6.96 -4.28
CA ASN A 60 12.20 -7.03 -4.73
C ASN A 60 11.89 -6.01 -5.84
N GLN A 61 12.58 -4.88 -5.88
CA GLN A 61 12.50 -3.95 -7.01
C GLN A 61 13.08 -4.56 -8.28
N GLU A 62 14.32 -5.08 -8.22
CA GLU A 62 15.05 -5.63 -9.35
C GLU A 62 14.40 -6.89 -9.93
N ASN A 63 13.77 -7.70 -9.07
CA ASN A 63 13.08 -8.93 -9.47
C ASN A 63 11.60 -8.72 -9.82
N GLY A 64 11.13 -7.47 -9.92
CA GLY A 64 9.76 -7.14 -10.35
C GLY A 64 8.66 -7.46 -9.34
N ILE A 65 9.02 -7.77 -8.10
CA ILE A 65 8.06 -8.04 -7.01
C ILE A 65 7.31 -6.76 -6.64
N ASN A 66 8.00 -5.62 -6.52
CA ASN A 66 7.34 -4.34 -6.21
C ASN A 66 6.28 -3.99 -7.26
N GLU A 67 6.61 -4.11 -8.54
CA GLU A 67 5.67 -3.87 -9.65
C GLU A 67 4.51 -4.89 -9.63
N TRP A 68 4.79 -6.15 -9.29
CA TRP A 68 3.76 -7.16 -9.10
C TRP A 68 2.79 -6.80 -7.96
N LEU A 69 3.28 -6.29 -6.82
CA LEU A 69 2.45 -5.84 -5.69
C LEU A 69 1.49 -4.72 -6.12
N GLN A 70 1.99 -3.74 -6.88
CA GLN A 70 1.19 -2.62 -7.39
C GLN A 70 0.03 -3.13 -8.26
N ARG A 71 0.35 -3.95 -9.27
CA ARG A 71 -0.67 -4.52 -10.18
C ARG A 71 -1.66 -5.40 -9.44
N LYS A 72 -1.18 -6.20 -8.48
CA LYS A 72 -2.03 -7.07 -7.66
C LYS A 72 -2.99 -6.23 -6.82
N PHE A 73 -2.52 -5.17 -6.18
CA PHE A 73 -3.39 -4.27 -5.41
C PHE A 73 -4.50 -3.65 -6.26
N VAL A 74 -4.17 -3.10 -7.43
CA VAL A 74 -5.17 -2.54 -8.34
C VAL A 74 -6.17 -3.61 -8.80
N HIS A 75 -5.69 -4.81 -9.10
CA HIS A 75 -6.54 -5.94 -9.47
C HIS A 75 -7.51 -6.33 -8.35
N GLU A 76 -7.02 -6.51 -7.13
CA GLU A 76 -7.85 -6.88 -5.97
C GLU A 76 -8.85 -5.79 -5.64
N LEU A 77 -8.43 -4.51 -5.65
CA LEU A 77 -9.32 -3.39 -5.44
C LEU A 77 -10.44 -3.39 -6.49
N ASN A 78 -10.12 -3.62 -7.76
CA ASN A 78 -11.13 -3.77 -8.81
C ASN A 78 -12.10 -4.92 -8.56
N ALA A 79 -11.61 -6.08 -8.09
CA ALA A 79 -12.44 -7.23 -7.77
C ALA A 79 -13.45 -6.90 -6.65
N THR A 80 -13.08 -6.04 -5.71
CA THR A 80 -14.00 -5.60 -4.64
C THR A 80 -15.19 -4.75 -5.15
N LYS A 81 -15.14 -4.20 -6.38
CA LYS A 81 -16.24 -3.40 -6.96
C LYS A 81 -17.57 -4.14 -6.98
N VAL A 82 -17.55 -5.46 -7.20
CA VAL A 82 -18.76 -6.30 -7.22
C VAL A 82 -19.52 -6.23 -5.88
N ARG A 83 -18.78 -6.08 -4.78
CA ARG A 83 -19.33 -6.03 -3.42
C ARG A 83 -19.64 -4.60 -2.97
N TYR A 84 -18.78 -3.64 -3.26
CA TYR A 84 -18.88 -2.29 -2.70
C TYR A 84 -19.49 -1.25 -3.66
N GLY A 85 -19.54 -1.51 -4.96
CA GLY A 85 -20.29 -0.71 -5.93
C GLY A 85 -19.77 0.70 -6.15
N PHE A 86 -18.44 0.88 -6.20
CA PHE A 86 -17.79 2.15 -6.55
C PHE A 86 -17.42 2.19 -8.04
N SER A 87 -17.38 3.40 -8.62
CA SER A 87 -17.16 3.62 -10.06
C SER A 87 -15.74 4.09 -10.38
N GLU A 88 -15.13 4.86 -9.49
CA GLU A 88 -13.84 5.53 -9.70
C GLU A 88 -12.74 4.95 -8.79
N PHE A 89 -11.50 5.00 -9.27
CA PHE A 89 -10.33 4.67 -8.46
C PHE A 89 -9.71 5.95 -7.89
N PRO A 90 -9.18 5.92 -6.66
CA PRO A 90 -8.33 6.99 -6.17
C PRO A 90 -7.05 7.09 -7.02
N GLU A 91 -6.33 8.19 -6.90
CA GLU A 91 -4.96 8.28 -7.38
C GLU A 91 -4.08 7.47 -6.42
N ILE A 92 -3.47 6.38 -6.91
CA ILE A 92 -2.75 5.45 -6.04
C ILE A 92 -1.25 5.66 -6.18
N THR A 93 -0.62 6.09 -5.10
CA THR A 93 0.84 6.17 -4.97
C THR A 93 1.33 4.95 -4.19
N PHE A 94 2.32 4.25 -4.73
CA PHE A 94 2.94 3.11 -4.04
C PHE A 94 4.31 3.50 -3.51
N MET A 95 4.53 3.27 -2.23
CA MET A 95 5.80 3.52 -1.57
C MET A 95 6.40 2.21 -1.05
N PHE A 96 7.71 2.08 -1.22
CA PHE A 96 8.51 0.97 -0.74
C PHE A 96 9.67 1.53 0.06
N ASP A 97 9.77 1.14 1.32
CA ASP A 97 10.80 1.63 2.24
C ASP A 97 11.16 0.52 3.23
N SER A 98 12.15 0.74 4.09
CA SER A 98 12.58 -0.26 5.07
C SER A 98 12.84 0.32 6.46
N GLU A 99 12.74 -0.56 7.46
CA GLU A 99 13.12 -0.23 8.83
C GLU A 99 14.61 0.13 8.94
N GLU A 100 15.47 -0.44 8.09
CA GLU A 100 16.90 -0.15 8.06
C GLU A 100 17.19 1.27 7.56
N ASN A 101 16.60 1.67 6.43
CA ASN A 101 16.75 3.02 5.88
C ASN A 101 16.34 4.08 6.91
N VAL A 102 15.20 3.87 7.59
CA VAL A 102 14.74 4.77 8.65
C VAL A 102 15.69 4.80 9.85
N LYS A 103 16.33 3.70 10.22
CA LYS A 103 17.28 3.70 11.35
C LYS A 103 18.62 4.35 10.99
N LEU A 104 19.09 4.18 9.75
CA LEU A 104 20.42 4.60 9.33
C LEU A 104 20.47 6.04 8.82
N ASN A 105 19.43 6.47 8.11
CA ASN A 105 19.44 7.74 7.40
C ASN A 105 18.61 8.84 8.09
N PHE A 106 18.13 8.59 9.30
CA PHE A 106 17.20 9.49 9.98
C PHE A 106 17.81 10.11 11.25
N GLN A 107 17.78 11.45 11.32
CA GLN A 107 18.30 12.27 12.42
C GLN A 107 17.17 12.96 13.25
N GLY A 108 16.00 12.33 13.42
CA GLY A 108 14.85 12.91 14.16
C GLY A 108 13.67 11.96 14.48
N ASP A 109 12.75 12.39 15.35
CA ASP A 109 11.67 11.55 15.96
C ASP A 109 10.51 11.18 15.00
N TYR A 110 10.20 9.88 14.96
CA TYR A 110 9.23 9.18 14.10
C TYR A 110 7.76 9.63 14.22
N PHE A 111 7.37 10.34 15.30
CA PHE A 111 5.94 10.60 15.59
C PHE A 111 5.27 11.72 14.78
N PHE A 112 5.99 12.46 13.93
CA PHE A 112 5.43 13.61 13.19
C PHE A 112 5.02 13.34 11.73
N ARG A 113 5.10 12.09 11.24
CA ARG A 113 4.52 11.71 9.94
C ARG A 113 3.25 10.86 10.02
N LEU A 114 2.84 10.46 11.23
CA LEU A 114 1.65 9.63 11.47
C LEU A 114 0.51 10.42 12.17
N ARG A 115 0.46 11.73 11.99
CA ARG A 115 -0.64 12.60 12.45
C ARG A 115 -1.03 13.59 11.39
#